data_AF-A0A7Y6CFR7-F1
#
_entry.id   AF-A0A7Y6CFR7-F1
#
_cell.length_a   1.000
_cell.length_b   1.000
_cell.length_c   1.000
_cell.angle_alpha   90.00
_cell.angle_beta   90.00
_cell.angle_gamma   90.00
#
_symmetry.space_group_name_H-M   'P 1'
#
loop_
_entity.id
_entity.type
_entity.pdbx_description
1 polymer ?
#
loop_
_entity_poly.entity_id
_entity_poly.type
_entity_poly.pdbx_seq_one_letter_code
_entity_poly.pdbx_strand_id
1 'polypeptide(L)'
;MRSLMDMMVGSCEETREQLSAHVDGELGGLRRLRVRLHLAGCDACSAVARSLRQTIERLHELEDSFAPGPAPSVAPAVVKRIRRLDGE
;
A
#
# COMPACT_ATOMS: atom_id res chain seq x y z
N MET A 1 4.92 33.28 3.78
CA MET A 1 4.11 33.24 5.01
C MET A 1 3.42 31.89 5.04
N ARG A 2 3.76 31.00 5.99
CA ARG A 2 3.04 29.72 6.15
C ARG A 2 1.71 30.01 6.83
N SER A 3 0.61 29.49 6.28
CA SER A 3 -0.71 29.63 6.90
C SER A 3 -0.77 28.78 8.18
N LEU A 4 -1.50 29.24 9.19
CA LEU A 4 -1.78 28.44 10.40
C LEU A 4 -2.42 27.08 10.04
N MET A 5 -3.19 27.03 8.95
CA MET A 5 -3.74 25.79 8.41
C MET A 5 -2.65 24.85 7.86
N ASP A 6 -1.59 25.35 7.22
CA ASP A 6 -0.49 24.51 6.73
C ASP A 6 0.24 23.81 7.89
N MET A 7 0.35 24.50 9.03
CA MET A 7 1.06 23.97 10.20
C MET A 7 0.23 22.90 10.94
N MET A 8 -1.10 23.02 10.94
CA MET A 8 -1.99 22.05 11.59
C MET A 8 -2.36 20.87 10.69
N VAL A 9 -2.54 21.11 9.40
CA VAL A 9 -3.08 20.13 8.44
C VAL A 9 -2.00 19.57 7.51
N GLY A 10 -0.84 20.22 7.40
CA GLY A 10 0.23 19.86 6.48
C GLY A 10 0.12 20.63 5.16
N SER A 11 1.26 20.91 4.53
CA SER A 11 1.31 21.58 3.23
C SER A 11 0.99 20.60 2.09
N CYS A 12 0.69 21.13 0.89
CA CYS A 12 0.52 20.30 -0.30
C CYS A 12 1.78 19.50 -0.65
N GLU A 13 2.96 20.09 -0.44
CA GLU A 13 4.25 19.44 -0.68
C GLU A 13 4.44 18.24 0.26
N GLU A 14 4.34 18.48 1.57
CA GLU A 14 4.46 17.42 2.58
C GLU A 14 3.41 16.32 2.38
N THR A 15 2.18 16.71 2.04
CA THR A 15 1.10 15.75 1.80
C THR A 15 1.41 14.86 0.60
N ARG A 16 1.93 15.44 -0.51
CA ARG A 16 2.28 14.70 -1.72
C ARG A 16 3.38 13.67 -1.47
N GLU A 17 4.40 14.02 -0.70
CA GLU A 17 5.46 13.08 -0.30
C GLU A 17 4.92 11.90 0.51
N GLN A 18 3.88 12.14 1.31
CA GLN A 18 3.26 11.12 2.17
C GLN A 18 2.15 10.33 1.48
N LEU A 19 1.81 10.60 0.22
CA LEU A 19 0.66 9.96 -0.45
C LEU A 19 0.85 8.46 -0.67
N SER A 20 2.05 7.98 -1.02
CA SER A 20 2.29 6.53 -1.17
C SER A 20 2.02 5.81 0.14
N ALA A 21 2.76 6.18 1.20
CA ALA A 21 2.58 5.63 2.54
C ALA A 21 1.13 5.78 3.07
N HIS A 22 0.40 6.82 2.64
CA HIS A 22 -1.01 6.97 2.98
C HIS A 22 -1.90 5.92 2.30
N VAL A 23 -1.68 5.67 1.01
CA VAL A 23 -2.43 4.67 0.23
C VAL A 23 -2.09 3.26 0.71
N ASP A 24 -0.81 3.01 1.01
CA ASP A 24 -0.31 1.73 1.51
C ASP A 24 -0.67 1.48 2.99
N GLY A 25 -1.27 2.47 3.68
CA GLY A 25 -1.71 2.34 5.07
C GLY A 25 -0.60 2.41 6.11
N GLU A 26 0.62 2.77 5.71
CA GLU A 26 1.84 2.80 6.54
C GLU A 26 1.93 4.04 7.44
N LEU A 27 1.10 5.07 7.19
CA LEU A 27 1.06 6.24 8.05
C LEU A 27 0.37 5.96 9.38
N GLY A 28 1.09 6.19 10.47
CA GLY A 28 0.56 6.18 11.84
C GLY A 28 0.22 7.56 12.40
N GLY A 29 -0.58 7.56 13.47
CA GLY A 29 -0.78 8.70 14.38
C GLY A 29 -1.08 10.05 13.70
N LEU A 30 -0.35 11.08 14.12
CA LEU A 30 -0.54 12.46 13.66
C LEU A 30 -0.27 12.64 12.16
N ARG A 31 0.65 11.88 11.56
CA ARG A 31 0.93 11.97 10.11
C ARG A 31 -0.28 11.55 9.29
N ARG A 32 -0.89 10.43 9.67
CA ARG A 32 -2.13 9.94 9.04
C ARG A 32 -3.27 10.95 9.17
N LEU A 33 -3.42 11.56 10.35
CA LEU A 33 -4.46 12.56 10.60
C LEU A 33 -4.27 13.81 9.74
N ARG A 34 -3.05 14.36 9.70
CA ARG A 34 -2.72 15.55 8.90
C ARG A 34 -3.03 15.33 7.42
N VAL A 35 -2.51 14.25 6.82
CA VAL A 35 -2.79 13.91 5.42
C VAL A 35 -4.30 13.82 5.16
N ARG A 36 -5.08 13.17 6.04
CA ARG A 36 -6.53 13.07 5.86
C ARG A 36 -7.24 14.41 5.92
N LEU A 37 -6.90 15.26 6.88
CA LEU A 37 -7.45 16.60 6.98
C LEU A 37 -7.10 17.43 5.73
N HIS A 38 -5.87 17.27 5.21
CA HIS A 38 -5.45 17.99 4.01
C HIS A 38 -6.22 17.53 2.78
N LEU A 39 -6.38 16.21 2.60
CA LEU A 39 -7.17 15.65 1.51
C LEU A 39 -8.63 16.09 1.58
N ALA A 40 -9.21 16.23 2.78
CA ALA A 40 -10.56 16.73 2.94
C ALA A 40 -10.73 18.21 2.52
N GLY A 41 -9.66 19.01 2.55
CA GLY A 41 -9.69 20.44 2.23
C GLY A 41 -9.00 20.85 0.93
N CYS A 42 -8.28 19.95 0.25
CA CYS A 42 -7.51 20.25 -0.95
C CYS A 42 -7.87 19.32 -2.10
N ASP A 43 -8.65 19.83 -3.06
CA ASP A 43 -9.09 19.08 -4.24
C ASP A 43 -7.93 18.57 -5.09
N ALA A 44 -6.86 19.37 -5.23
CA ALA A 44 -5.68 18.99 -6.01
C ALA A 44 -4.98 17.76 -5.42
N CYS A 45 -4.72 17.76 -4.11
CA CYS A 45 -4.11 16.62 -3.43
C CYS A 45 -5.06 15.40 -3.41
N SER A 46 -6.36 15.62 -3.28
CA SER A 46 -7.38 14.57 -3.39
C SER A 46 -7.48 13.95 -4.76
N ALA A 47 -7.31 14.72 -5.84
CA ALA A 47 -7.25 14.18 -7.20
C ALA A 47 -6.02 13.28 -7.38
N VAL A 48 -4.84 13.71 -6.90
CA VAL A 48 -3.61 12.89 -6.96
C VAL A 48 -3.77 11.60 -6.16
N ALA A 49 -4.29 11.68 -4.93
CA ALA A 49 -4.50 10.50 -4.09
C ALA A 49 -5.49 9.50 -4.72
N ARG A 50 -6.53 9.97 -5.41
CA ARG A 50 -7.45 9.09 -6.16
C ARG A 50 -6.76 8.46 -7.37
N SER A 51 -6.00 9.24 -8.14
CA SER A 51 -5.26 8.71 -9.29
C SER A 51 -4.25 7.64 -8.87
N LEU A 52 -3.55 7.83 -7.75
CA LEU A 52 -2.60 6.86 -7.23
C LEU A 52 -3.30 5.55 -6.84
N ARG A 53 -4.42 5.61 -6.11
CA ARG A 53 -5.21 4.42 -5.75
C ARG A 53 -5.69 3.66 -6.98
N GLN A 54 -6.24 4.37 -7.97
CA GLN A 54 -6.72 3.73 -9.21
C GLN A 54 -5.59 3.04 -9.98
N THR A 55 -4.39 3.63 -10.01
CA THR A 55 -3.23 2.99 -10.64
C THR A 55 -2.85 1.70 -9.92
N ILE A 56 -2.81 1.71 -8.58
CA ILE A 56 -2.47 0.52 -7.77
C ILE A 56 -3.54 -0.57 -7.93
N GLU A 57 -4.82 -0.20 -7.87
CA GLU A 57 -5.95 -1.13 -8.07
C GLU A 57 -5.82 -1.84 -9.43
N ARG A 58 -5.55 -1.09 -10.51
CA ARG A 58 -5.34 -1.68 -11.85
C ARG A 58 -4.11 -2.59 -11.92
N LEU A 59 -3.04 -2.28 -11.20
CA LEU A 59 -1.87 -3.14 -11.15
C LEU A 59 -2.19 -4.45 -10.44
N HIS A 60 -2.92 -4.41 -9.32
CA HIS A 60 -3.38 -5.63 -8.64
C HIS A 60 -4.32 -6.47 -9.51
N GLU A 61 -5.24 -5.85 -10.26
CA GLU A 61 -6.11 -6.56 -11.21
C GLU A 61 -5.30 -7.31 -12.28
N LEU A 62 -4.20 -6.71 -12.76
CA LEU A 62 -3.28 -7.38 -13.67
C LEU A 62 -2.57 -8.55 -12.98
N GLU A 63 -2.02 -8.36 -11.79
CA GLU A 63 -1.37 -9.42 -11.02
C GLU A 63 -2.28 -10.63 -10.81
N ASP A 64 -3.54 -10.43 -10.45
CA ASP A 64 -4.53 -11.50 -10.29
C ASP A 64 -4.77 -12.26 -11.62
N SER A 65 -4.75 -11.56 -12.75
CA SER A 65 -4.91 -12.18 -14.07
C SER A 65 -3.69 -13.01 -14.51
N PHE A 66 -2.49 -12.66 -14.02
CA PHE A 66 -1.24 -13.35 -14.30
C PHE A 66 -0.83 -14.32 -13.18
N ALA A 67 -1.58 -14.38 -12.08
CA ALA A 67 -1.28 -15.25 -10.96
C ALA A 67 -1.24 -16.70 -11.46
N PRO A 68 -0.11 -17.41 -11.31
CA PRO A 68 -0.07 -18.82 -11.63
C PRO A 68 -1.15 -19.51 -10.79
N GLY A 69 -2.01 -20.31 -11.44
CA GLY A 69 -2.99 -21.13 -10.74
C GLY A 69 -2.32 -21.92 -9.61
N PRO A 70 -3.07 -22.34 -8.58
CA PRO A 70 -2.49 -22.91 -7.37
C PRO A 70 -1.46 -23.97 -7.73
N ALA A 71 -0.19 -23.69 -7.40
CA ALA A 71 0.89 -24.61 -7.68
C ALA A 71 0.57 -25.96 -7.02
N PRO A 72 0.82 -27.09 -7.68
CA PRO A 72 0.63 -28.39 -7.06
C PRO A 72 1.40 -28.43 -5.74
N SER A 73 0.76 -28.91 -4.68
CA SER A 73 1.37 -28.93 -3.35
C SER A 73 2.70 -29.67 -3.38
N VAL A 74 3.75 -29.00 -2.92
CA VAL A 74 5.11 -29.58 -2.78
C VAL A 74 5.21 -30.43 -1.51
N ALA A 75 4.24 -30.31 -0.59
CA ALA A 75 4.25 -30.99 0.70
C ALA A 75 4.40 -32.52 0.60
N PRO A 76 3.73 -33.25 -0.32
CA PRO A 76 3.91 -34.69 -0.46
C PRO A 76 5.35 -35.07 -0.86
N ALA A 77 6.00 -34.26 -1.70
CA ALA A 77 7.37 -34.49 -2.14
C ALA A 77 8.37 -34.27 -0.99
N VAL A 78 8.17 -33.21 -0.18
CA VAL A 78 8.99 -32.91 1.01
C VAL A 78 8.83 -34.01 2.07
N VAL A 79 7.60 -34.40 2.39
CA VAL A 79 7.33 -35.48 3.37
C VAL A 79 7.98 -36.80 2.94
N LYS A 80 7.92 -37.14 1.65
CA LYS A 80 8.59 -38.32 1.10
C LYS A 80 10.11 -38.26 1.23
N ARG A 81 10.70 -37.07 1.10
CA ARG A 81 12.15 -36.85 1.25
C ARG A 81 12.59 -37.03 2.71
N ILE A 82 11.86 -36.42 3.66
CA ILE A 82 12.15 -36.51 5.11
C ILE A 82 12.12 -37.97 5.57
N ARG A 83 11.05 -38.71 5.24
CA ARG A 83 10.92 -40.13 5.57
C ARG A 83 12.05 -41.02 5.02
N ARG A 84 12.71 -40.60 3.93
CA ARG A 84 13.83 -41.32 3.35
C ARG A 84 15.16 -41.01 4.05
N LEU A 85 15.28 -39.84 4.68
CA LEU A 85 16.46 -39.43 5.45
C LEU A 85 16.42 -39.96 6.89
N ASP A 86 15.23 -40.12 7.47
CA ASP A 86 15.05 -40.65 8.84
C ASP A 86 15.12 -42.19 8.91
N GLY A 87 15.38 -42.86 7.79
CA GLY A 87 15.29 -44.32 7.62
C GLY A 87 16.60 -45.04 7.30
N GLU A 88 17.76 -44.44 7.60
CA GLU A 88 19.10 -45.07 7.55
C GLU A 88 19.81 -44.96 8.90
#